data_AF-A0A397J6R9-F1
#
_entry.id   AF-A0A397J6R9-F1
#
_cell.length_a   1.000
_cell.length_b   1.000
_cell.length_c   1.000
_cell.angle_alpha   90.00
_cell.angle_beta   90.00
_cell.angle_gamma   90.00
#
_symmetry.space_group_name_H-M   'P 1'
#
loop_
_entity.id
_entity.type
_entity.pdbx_description
1 polymer ?
#
loop_
_entity_poly.entity_id
_entity_poly.type
_entity_poly.pdbx_seq_one_letter_code
_entity_poly.pdbx_strand_id
1 'polypeptide(L)'
;MIKYNVEINRSKSKKRQGIVERFNLTLQKWAFFIQDAVELLLPPTERCRDWVTDLTIFLENLDNTVTRLIDMSPAEARKLKHVYAKSSKPRYGPMGYDEVRLTYSDSVLYLLNPGELEGGRRRITDCNWSPQIYHIKESLVQKNQPVLYWIEDIDGNGPKRSFVREELLLVNNNIEYPPKWILKS
;
A
#
# COMPACT_ATOMS: atom_id res chain seq x y z
N MET A 1 -18.12 -25.91 -18.08
CA MET A 1 -17.89 -26.43 -16.71
C MET A 1 -16.53 -25.95 -16.22
N ILE A 2 -16.49 -25.13 -15.17
CA ILE A 2 -15.24 -24.87 -14.44
C ILE A 2 -14.96 -26.16 -13.67
N LYS A 3 -13.94 -26.94 -14.09
CA LYS A 3 -13.62 -28.27 -13.55
C LYS A 3 -13.51 -28.32 -12.02
N TYR A 4 -13.23 -27.18 -11.38
CA TYR A 4 -12.97 -27.06 -9.95
C TYR A 4 -13.92 -26.11 -9.20
N ASN A 5 -14.96 -25.58 -9.85
CA ASN A 5 -15.88 -24.61 -9.23
C ASN A 5 -15.17 -23.42 -8.52
N VAL A 6 -14.09 -22.91 -9.13
CA VAL A 6 -13.30 -21.78 -8.60
C VAL A 6 -13.63 -20.50 -9.37
N GLU A 7 -13.89 -19.41 -8.65
CA GLU A 7 -14.05 -18.08 -9.23
C GLU A 7 -12.69 -17.40 -9.43
N ILE A 8 -12.43 -16.91 -10.65
CA ILE A 8 -11.16 -16.25 -10.99
C ILE A 8 -11.36 -14.74 -11.00
N ASN A 9 -10.67 -14.07 -10.08
CA ASN A 9 -10.66 -12.61 -9.99
C ASN A 9 -9.33 -12.03 -10.48
N ARG A 10 -9.37 -11.02 -11.36
CA ARG A 10 -8.20 -10.32 -11.89
C ARG A 10 -8.22 -8.86 -11.46
N SER A 11 -7.13 -8.37 -10.87
CA SER A 11 -6.97 -6.95 -10.53
C SER A 11 -5.80 -6.35 -11.28
N LYS A 12 -6.00 -5.13 -11.81
CA LYS A 12 -4.91 -4.29 -12.35
C LYS A 12 -4.21 -3.46 -11.26
N SER A 13 -4.75 -3.44 -10.03
CA SER A 13 -4.24 -2.61 -8.94
C SER A 13 -3.24 -3.37 -8.08
N LYS A 14 -1.99 -2.90 -8.05
CA LYS A 14 -0.94 -3.44 -7.15
C LYS A 14 -1.32 -3.37 -5.67
N LYS A 15 -2.10 -2.37 -5.26
CA LYS A 15 -2.55 -2.24 -3.86
C LYS A 15 -3.34 -3.46 -3.38
N ARG A 16 -4.19 -4.02 -4.24
CA ARG A 16 -4.98 -5.22 -3.92
C ARG A 16 -4.12 -6.49 -3.83
N GLN A 17 -2.90 -6.45 -4.34
CA GLN A 17 -1.93 -7.56 -4.32
C GLN A 17 -0.77 -7.31 -3.34
N GLY A 18 -0.88 -6.29 -2.47
CA GLY A 18 0.22 -5.86 -1.60
C GLY A 18 0.79 -6.96 -0.69
N ILE A 19 -0.06 -7.89 -0.24
CA ILE A 19 0.38 -9.05 0.56
C ILE A 19 1.29 -9.97 -0.26
N VAL A 20 0.87 -10.31 -1.48
CA VAL A 20 1.63 -11.16 -2.40
C VAL A 20 2.93 -10.48 -2.82
N GLU A 21 2.88 -9.18 -3.13
CA GLU A 21 4.07 -8.39 -3.47
C GLU A 21 5.09 -8.38 -2.32
N ARG A 22 4.62 -8.20 -1.07
CA ARG A 22 5.49 -8.24 0.11
C ARG A 22 6.09 -9.63 0.35
N PHE A 23 5.30 -10.68 0.16
CA PHE A 23 5.78 -12.06 0.24
C PHE A 23 6.87 -12.31 -0.80
N ASN A 24 6.60 -12.00 -2.08
CA ASN A 24 7.56 -12.18 -3.18
C ASN A 24 8.86 -11.42 -2.95
N LEU A 25 8.80 -10.18 -2.45
CA LEU A 25 9.99 -9.41 -2.08
C LEU A 25 10.81 -10.09 -0.97
N THR A 26 10.13 -10.66 0.03
CA THR A 26 10.79 -11.33 1.16
C THR A 26 11.48 -12.61 0.69
N LEU A 27 10.81 -13.38 -0.16
CA LEU A 27 11.36 -14.58 -0.80
C LEU A 27 12.58 -14.24 -1.67
N GLN A 28 12.48 -13.23 -2.53
CA GLN A 28 13.58 -12.82 -3.42
C GLN A 28 14.82 -12.39 -2.62
N LYS A 29 14.65 -11.57 -1.58
CA LYS A 29 15.78 -11.14 -0.75
C LYS A 29 16.54 -12.31 -0.14
N TRP A 30 15.82 -13.32 0.33
CA TRP A 30 16.43 -14.50 0.91
C TRP A 30 17.10 -15.37 -0.15
N ALA A 31 16.42 -15.62 -1.28
CA ALA A 31 16.96 -16.45 -2.36
C ALA A 31 18.24 -15.84 -2.96
N PHE A 32 18.24 -14.54 -3.22
CA PHE A 32 19.42 -13.84 -3.73
C PHE A 32 20.55 -13.78 -2.71
N PHE A 33 20.25 -13.62 -1.41
CA PHE A 33 21.29 -13.63 -0.39
C PHE A 33 22.09 -14.96 -0.38
N ILE A 34 21.41 -16.10 -0.49
CA ILE A 34 22.07 -17.41 -0.55
C ILE A 34 22.78 -17.59 -1.89
N GLN A 35 22.11 -17.27 -2.99
CA GLN A 35 22.69 -17.38 -4.32
C GLN A 35 23.99 -16.56 -4.42
N ASP A 36 23.96 -15.29 -4.00
CA ASP A 36 25.11 -14.40 -4.04
C ASP A 36 26.25 -14.92 -3.14
N ALA A 37 25.94 -15.40 -1.93
CA ALA A 37 26.95 -15.93 -1.01
C ALA A 37 27.66 -17.17 -1.55
N VAL A 38 26.92 -18.07 -2.21
CA VAL A 38 27.50 -19.28 -2.82
C VAL A 38 28.22 -18.95 -4.12
N GLU A 39 27.62 -18.15 -5.01
CA GLU A 39 28.22 -17.79 -6.30
C GLU A 39 29.49 -16.95 -6.16
N LEU A 40 29.66 -16.19 -5.08
CA LEU A 40 30.92 -15.51 -4.75
C LEU A 40 32.10 -16.47 -4.52
N LEU A 41 31.82 -17.71 -4.10
CA LEU A 41 32.83 -18.73 -3.82
C LEU A 41 33.03 -19.70 -5.00
N LEU A 42 32.15 -19.64 -6.01
CA LEU A 42 32.20 -20.53 -7.17
C LEU A 42 32.96 -19.90 -8.35
N PRO A 43 33.53 -20.73 -9.25
CA PRO A 43 34.05 -20.24 -10.52
C PRO A 43 32.95 -19.53 -11.34
N PRO A 44 33.28 -18.50 -12.14
CA PRO A 44 32.29 -17.72 -12.92
C PRO A 44 31.40 -18.53 -13.87
N THR A 45 31.86 -19.73 -14.24
CA THR A 45 31.19 -20.69 -15.12
C THR A 45 30.09 -21.50 -14.42
N GLU A 46 30.07 -21.50 -13.09
CA GLU A 46 29.11 -22.24 -12.29
C GLU A 46 27.99 -21.32 -11.79
N ARG A 47 26.83 -21.93 -11.52
CA ARG A 47 25.64 -21.25 -11.02
C ARG A 47 25.06 -22.03 -9.86
N CYS A 48 24.72 -21.33 -8.79
CA CYS A 48 24.14 -21.96 -7.60
C CYS A 48 22.68 -22.35 -7.88
N ARG A 49 22.31 -23.58 -7.50
CA ARG A 49 20.92 -24.06 -7.47
C ARG A 49 20.44 -24.39 -6.05
N ASP A 50 21.28 -24.15 -5.04
CA ASP A 50 21.00 -24.52 -3.65
C ASP A 50 19.80 -23.76 -3.09
N TRP A 51 19.52 -22.56 -3.62
CA TRP A 51 18.30 -21.83 -3.27
C TRP A 51 17.02 -22.62 -3.60
N VAL A 52 17.04 -23.57 -4.54
CA VAL A 52 15.89 -24.43 -4.88
C VAL A 52 15.66 -25.49 -3.80
N THR A 53 16.73 -26.12 -3.28
CA THR A 53 16.63 -27.10 -2.19
C THR A 53 16.28 -26.41 -0.87
N ASP A 54 16.89 -25.25 -0.63
CA ASP A 54 16.69 -24.47 0.59
C ASP A 54 15.32 -23.78 0.60
N LEU A 55 14.69 -23.60 -0.56
CA LEU A 55 13.37 -22.97 -0.69
C LEU A 55 12.34 -23.65 0.22
N THR A 56 12.38 -24.98 0.28
CA THR A 56 11.47 -25.78 1.11
C THR A 56 11.63 -25.43 2.60
N ILE A 57 12.87 -25.35 3.07
CA ILE A 57 13.23 -24.98 4.45
C ILE A 57 12.76 -23.55 4.74
N PHE A 58 12.95 -22.63 3.80
CA PHE A 58 12.52 -21.26 3.94
C PHE A 58 11.00 -21.10 3.99
N LEU A 59 10.27 -21.81 3.12
CA LEU A 59 8.81 -21.80 3.12
C LEU A 59 8.26 -22.37 4.43
N GLU A 60 8.85 -23.46 4.94
CA GLU A 60 8.50 -24.03 6.23
C GLU A 60 8.76 -23.02 7.37
N ASN A 61 9.91 -22.34 7.34
CA ASN A 61 10.20 -21.27 8.29
C ASN A 61 9.18 -20.13 8.21
N LEU A 62 8.82 -19.67 7.01
CA LEU A 62 7.83 -18.60 6.84
C LEU A 62 6.45 -19.01 7.35
N ASP A 63 6.03 -20.26 7.15
CA ASP A 63 4.72 -20.74 7.59
C ASP A 63 4.65 -20.87 9.12
N ASN A 64 5.78 -21.14 9.77
CA ASN A 64 5.86 -21.36 11.22
C ASN A 64 6.36 -20.14 12.02
N THR A 65 6.89 -19.11 11.37
CA THR A 65 7.38 -17.91 12.07
C THR A 65 6.22 -16.98 12.43
N VAL A 66 6.19 -16.52 13.69
CA VAL A 66 5.23 -15.52 14.17
C VAL A 66 5.41 -14.21 13.40
N THR A 67 4.35 -13.75 12.74
CA THR A 67 4.40 -12.50 11.97
C THR A 67 3.80 -11.34 12.75
N ARG A 68 4.45 -10.17 12.69
CA ARG A 68 3.98 -8.95 13.38
C ARG A 68 2.56 -8.53 12.99
N LEU A 69 2.13 -8.82 11.76
CA LEU A 69 0.82 -8.41 11.25
C LEU A 69 -0.33 -9.15 11.94
N ILE A 70 -0.15 -10.40 12.38
CA ILE A 70 -1.24 -11.18 12.98
C ILE A 70 -0.87 -11.72 14.37
N ASP A 71 0.36 -11.50 14.82
CA ASP A 71 0.89 -11.96 16.12
C ASP A 71 0.86 -13.48 16.29
N MET A 72 0.84 -14.21 15.18
CA MET A 72 0.83 -15.66 15.13
C MET A 72 1.53 -16.16 13.86
N SER A 73 1.78 -17.47 13.80
CA SER A 73 2.33 -18.10 12.60
C SER A 73 1.24 -18.27 11.52
N PRO A 74 1.57 -18.16 10.22
CA PRO A 74 0.64 -18.46 9.14
C PRO A 74 0.03 -19.88 9.21
N ALA A 75 0.78 -20.87 9.70
CA ALA A 75 0.31 -22.24 9.88
C ALA A 75 -0.81 -22.35 10.93
N GLU A 76 -0.72 -21.61 12.03
CA GLU A 76 -1.81 -21.50 13.02
C GLU A 76 -2.98 -20.69 12.48
N ALA A 77 -2.68 -19.56 11.83
CA ALA A 77 -3.67 -18.66 11.24
C ALA A 77 -4.58 -19.36 10.22
N ARG A 78 -4.03 -20.27 9.40
CA ARG A 78 -4.77 -21.04 8.38
C ARG A 78 -5.86 -21.94 8.98
N LYS A 79 -5.71 -22.38 10.23
CA LYS A 79 -6.69 -23.22 10.93
C LYS A 79 -7.87 -22.41 11.45
N LEU A 80 -7.72 -21.08 11.54
CA LEU A 80 -8.76 -20.18 12.03
C LEU A 80 -9.67 -19.74 10.88
N LYS A 81 -10.97 -19.62 11.19
CA LYS A 81 -11.95 -19.10 10.22
C LYS A 81 -11.70 -17.63 9.90
N HIS A 82 -11.29 -16.85 10.90
CA HIS A 82 -11.03 -15.43 10.80
C HIS A 82 -9.77 -15.07 11.60
N VAL A 83 -8.96 -14.18 11.06
CA VAL A 83 -7.73 -13.68 11.67
C VAL A 83 -7.73 -12.17 11.60
N TYR A 84 -7.56 -11.51 12.73
CA TYR A 84 -7.49 -10.06 12.79
C TYR A 84 -6.06 -9.60 12.56
N ALA A 85 -5.86 -8.76 11.53
CA ALA A 85 -4.55 -8.18 11.25
C ALA A 85 -4.36 -6.87 12.02
N LYS A 86 -3.24 -6.77 12.73
CA LYS A 86 -2.65 -5.52 13.21
C LYS A 86 -2.23 -4.66 12.02
N SER A 87 -2.24 -3.33 12.22
CA SER A 87 -1.80 -2.39 11.19
C SER A 87 -0.33 -2.62 10.80
N SER A 88 -0.05 -2.51 9.50
CA SER A 88 1.30 -2.67 8.93
C SER A 88 2.25 -1.56 9.37
N LYS A 89 1.74 -0.41 9.82
CA LYS A 89 2.51 0.60 10.54
C LYS A 89 1.71 1.01 11.79
N PRO A 90 2.32 1.08 12.98
CA PRO A 90 1.66 1.73 14.10
C PRO A 90 1.37 3.17 13.69
N ARG A 91 0.10 3.55 13.68
CA ARG A 91 -0.31 4.93 13.56
C ARG A 91 -0.19 5.50 14.97
N TYR A 92 0.74 6.43 15.17
CA TYR A 92 0.86 7.12 16.44
C TYR A 92 -0.16 8.26 16.47
N GLY A 93 -0.98 8.31 17.53
CA GLY A 93 -1.97 9.37 17.72
C GLY A 93 -3.39 8.85 17.90
N PRO A 94 -4.34 9.78 18.14
CA PRO A 94 -5.74 9.44 18.38
C PRO A 94 -6.40 8.89 17.09
N MET A 95 -7.39 7.99 17.25
CA MET A 95 -8.01 7.29 16.14
C MET A 95 -9.52 7.10 16.38
N GLY A 96 -10.30 7.08 15.29
CA GLY A 96 -11.75 6.96 15.39
C GLY A 96 -12.37 8.23 15.95
N TYR A 97 -13.08 8.12 17.08
CA TYR A 97 -13.77 9.26 17.69
C TYR A 97 -12.82 10.32 18.26
N ASP A 98 -11.61 9.91 18.63
CA ASP A 98 -10.61 10.81 19.22
C ASP A 98 -9.80 11.55 18.14
N GLU A 99 -9.87 11.13 16.87
CA GLU A 99 -9.11 11.72 15.76
C GLU A 99 -9.64 13.13 15.44
N VAL A 100 -8.74 14.11 15.31
CA VAL A 100 -9.12 15.48 14.89
C VAL A 100 -9.67 15.41 13.46
N ARG A 101 -10.96 15.70 13.33
CA ARG A 101 -11.69 15.54 12.06
C ARG A 101 -11.49 16.76 11.16
N LEU A 102 -11.35 16.49 9.87
CA LEU A 102 -11.55 17.51 8.85
C LEU A 102 -13.05 17.80 8.72
N THR A 103 -13.35 19.06 8.47
CA THR A 103 -14.68 19.62 8.30
C THR A 103 -15.00 19.79 6.82
N TYR A 104 -16.28 19.97 6.50
CA TYR A 104 -16.73 20.23 5.13
C TYR A 104 -16.19 21.55 4.56
N SER A 105 -15.81 22.50 5.42
CA SER A 105 -15.17 23.76 5.02
C SER A 105 -13.68 23.62 4.69
N ASP A 106 -13.06 22.48 5.03
CA ASP A 106 -11.64 22.29 4.77
C ASP A 106 -11.38 21.98 3.29
N SER A 107 -10.40 22.69 2.73
CA SER A 107 -9.84 22.43 1.42
C SER A 107 -8.64 21.52 1.54
N VAL A 108 -8.55 20.49 0.68
CA VAL A 108 -7.47 19.49 0.75
C VAL A 108 -6.88 19.18 -0.63
N LEU A 109 -5.60 18.84 -0.65
CA LEU A 109 -5.00 18.05 -1.73
C LEU A 109 -4.90 16.60 -1.26
N TYR A 110 -5.01 15.64 -2.17
CA TYR A 110 -4.90 14.23 -1.82
C TYR A 110 -3.64 13.59 -2.39
N LEU A 111 -3.17 12.52 -1.75
CA LEU A 111 -1.97 11.81 -2.15
C LEU A 111 -2.22 10.94 -3.40
N LEU A 112 -1.48 11.21 -4.46
CA LEU A 112 -1.61 10.51 -5.73
C LEU A 112 -1.05 9.09 -5.66
N ASN A 113 -1.73 8.15 -6.30
CA ASN A 113 -1.15 6.86 -6.59
C ASN A 113 -0.13 6.97 -7.73
N PRO A 114 0.88 6.07 -7.77
CA PRO A 114 1.74 5.91 -8.94
C PRO A 114 0.93 5.79 -10.23
N GLY A 115 1.17 6.70 -11.19
CA GLY A 115 0.50 6.69 -12.49
C GLY A 115 -0.98 7.12 -12.47
N GLU A 116 -1.48 7.74 -11.39
CA GLU A 116 -2.88 8.17 -11.30
C GLU A 116 -3.23 9.29 -12.28
N LEU A 117 -2.31 10.23 -12.54
CA LEU A 117 -2.55 11.34 -13.46
C LEU A 117 -2.36 10.95 -14.93
N GLU A 118 -1.21 10.37 -15.28
CA GLU A 118 -0.81 10.16 -16.69
C GLU A 118 -0.90 8.70 -17.14
N GLY A 119 -1.20 7.76 -16.23
CA GLY A 119 -1.13 6.33 -16.51
C GLY A 119 0.31 5.78 -16.57
N GLY A 120 0.49 4.53 -16.16
CA GLY A 120 1.77 3.83 -16.26
C GLY A 120 2.66 3.91 -15.01
N ARG A 121 3.98 3.83 -15.20
CA ARG A 121 4.95 3.87 -14.09
C ARG A 121 5.18 5.31 -13.67
N ARG A 122 5.30 5.52 -12.36
CA ARG A 122 5.62 6.83 -11.76
C ARG A 122 6.94 7.36 -12.29
N ARG A 123 6.94 8.58 -12.82
CA ARG A 123 8.16 9.31 -13.21
C ARG A 123 8.71 10.07 -12.01
N ILE A 124 9.99 10.44 -12.07
CA ILE A 124 10.66 11.26 -11.04
C ILE A 124 9.98 12.63 -10.92
N THR A 125 9.43 13.13 -12.03
CA THR A 125 8.78 14.45 -12.13
C THR A 125 7.30 14.45 -11.73
N ASP A 126 6.70 13.29 -11.43
CA ASP A 126 5.28 13.23 -11.09
C ASP A 126 5.03 13.88 -9.72
N CYS A 127 3.96 14.68 -9.64
CA CYS A 127 3.53 15.30 -8.39
C CYS A 127 3.21 14.25 -7.33
N ASN A 128 3.54 14.54 -6.07
CA ASN A 128 3.13 13.72 -4.92
C ASN A 128 1.65 13.89 -4.59
N TRP A 129 1.18 15.13 -4.65
CA TRP A 129 -0.17 15.56 -4.28
C TRP A 129 -0.99 15.92 -5.51
N SER A 130 -2.31 15.86 -5.40
CA SER A 130 -3.22 16.28 -6.46
C SER A 130 -2.93 17.72 -6.88
N PRO A 131 -2.99 18.04 -8.19
CA PRO A 131 -2.77 19.41 -8.67
C PRO A 131 -3.98 20.32 -8.42
N GLN A 132 -5.13 19.73 -8.07
CA GLN A 132 -6.39 20.42 -7.83
C GLN A 132 -6.81 20.27 -6.37
N ILE A 133 -7.58 21.26 -5.91
CA ILE A 133 -8.15 21.33 -4.56
C ILE A 133 -9.48 20.59 -4.55
N TYR A 134 -9.69 19.83 -3.48
CA TYR A 134 -10.91 19.10 -3.20
C TYR A 134 -11.49 19.54 -1.86
N HIS A 135 -12.78 19.29 -1.69
CA HIS A 135 -13.52 19.47 -0.45
C HIS A 135 -13.95 18.12 0.10
N ILE A 136 -14.13 18.05 1.42
CA ILE A 136 -14.66 16.84 2.06
C ILE A 136 -16.13 16.69 1.66
N LYS A 137 -16.47 15.58 1.01
CA LYS A 137 -17.84 15.20 0.64
C LYS A 137 -18.53 14.41 1.75
N GLU A 138 -17.81 13.47 2.34
CA GLU A 138 -18.33 12.57 3.37
C GLU A 138 -17.18 12.08 4.25
N SER A 139 -17.48 11.76 5.51
CA SER A 139 -16.54 11.06 6.37
C SER A 139 -17.21 9.91 7.13
N LEU A 140 -16.54 8.76 7.18
CA LEU A 140 -16.93 7.59 7.95
C LEU A 140 -16.02 7.45 9.16
N VAL A 141 -16.62 7.41 10.35
CA VAL A 141 -15.91 7.23 11.62
C VAL A 141 -16.34 5.91 12.24
N GLN A 142 -15.35 5.14 12.69
CA GLN A 142 -15.57 3.95 13.49
C GLN A 142 -14.62 3.95 14.68
N LYS A 143 -15.06 3.40 15.80
CA LYS A 143 -14.23 3.29 17.01
C LYS A 143 -12.94 2.51 16.70
N ASN A 144 -11.80 3.05 17.13
CA ASN A 144 -10.47 2.44 16.93
C ASN A 144 -10.08 2.18 15.45
N GLN A 145 -10.66 2.90 14.49
CA GLN A 145 -10.27 2.86 13.08
C GLN A 145 -9.97 4.27 12.54
N PRO A 146 -9.09 4.42 11.54
CA PRO A 146 -8.88 5.71 10.88
C PRO A 146 -10.18 6.27 10.32
N VAL A 147 -10.36 7.59 10.43
CA VAL A 147 -11.45 8.26 9.74
C VAL A 147 -11.21 8.16 8.23
N LEU A 148 -12.22 7.69 7.50
CA LEU A 148 -12.21 7.64 6.04
C LEU A 148 -12.93 8.86 5.48
N TYR A 149 -12.33 9.51 4.50
CA TYR A 149 -12.86 10.69 3.83
C TYR A 149 -13.11 10.39 2.35
N TRP A 150 -14.26 10.81 1.85
CA TRP A 150 -14.53 10.96 0.43
C TRP A 150 -14.46 12.44 0.09
N ILE A 151 -13.87 12.73 -1.06
CA ILE A 151 -13.58 14.10 -1.48
C ILE A 151 -14.17 14.35 -2.87
N GLU A 152 -14.53 15.60 -3.14
CA GLU A 152 -15.03 16.05 -4.43
C GLU A 152 -14.49 17.43 -4.78
N ASP A 153 -14.32 17.69 -6.07
CA ASP A 153 -13.99 19.00 -6.63
C ASP A 153 -15.25 19.85 -6.76
N ILE A 154 -15.09 21.06 -7.30
CA ILE A 154 -16.17 22.04 -7.45
C ILE A 154 -17.31 21.55 -8.37
N ASP A 155 -17.00 20.62 -9.27
CA ASP A 155 -17.95 20.04 -10.22
C ASP A 155 -18.62 18.76 -9.65
N GLY A 156 -18.34 18.42 -8.39
CA GLY A 156 -18.84 17.22 -7.71
C GLY A 156 -18.15 15.92 -8.17
N ASN A 157 -17.03 16.03 -8.88
CA ASN A 157 -16.24 14.87 -9.30
C ASN A 157 -15.15 14.57 -8.27
N GLY A 158 -14.80 13.31 -8.11
CA GLY A 158 -13.78 12.93 -7.16
C GLY A 158 -13.19 11.56 -7.46
N PRO A 159 -12.04 11.24 -6.85
CA PRO A 159 -11.48 9.90 -6.93
C PRO A 159 -12.49 8.86 -6.45
N LYS A 160 -12.60 7.73 -7.15
CA LYS A 160 -13.47 6.61 -6.78
C LYS A 160 -12.90 5.78 -5.61
N ARG A 161 -12.35 6.43 -4.59
CA ARG A 161 -11.75 5.83 -3.40
C ARG A 161 -11.81 6.79 -2.21
N SER A 162 -11.77 6.23 -1.01
CA SER A 162 -11.63 6.99 0.24
C SER A 162 -10.16 7.23 0.60
N PHE A 163 -9.94 8.17 1.52
CA PHE A 163 -8.64 8.61 1.99
C PHE A 163 -8.60 8.63 3.52
N VAL A 164 -7.43 8.37 4.10
CA VAL A 164 -7.17 8.65 5.52
C VAL A 164 -6.57 10.04 5.70
N ARG A 165 -6.53 10.56 6.94
CA ARG A 165 -6.02 11.91 7.24
C ARG A 165 -4.61 12.18 6.71
N GLU A 166 -3.72 11.19 6.71
CA GLU A 166 -2.33 11.30 6.21
C GLU A 166 -2.25 11.35 4.68
N GLU A 167 -3.27 10.84 3.99
CA GLU A 167 -3.37 10.94 2.54
C GLU A 167 -4.01 12.26 2.09
N LEU A 168 -4.30 13.17 3.02
CA LEU A 168 -4.87 14.49 2.77
C LEU A 168 -3.96 15.59 3.34
N LEU A 169 -3.55 16.50 2.46
CA LEU A 169 -2.85 17.72 2.83
C LEU A 169 -3.87 18.85 2.97
N LEU A 170 -3.97 19.46 4.14
CA LEU A 170 -4.85 20.60 4.38
C LEU A 170 -4.31 21.84 3.66
N VAL A 171 -5.09 22.41 2.75
CA VAL A 171 -4.78 23.66 2.06
C VAL A 171 -5.19 24.81 2.95
N ASN A 172 -4.20 25.42 3.59
CA ASN A 172 -4.36 26.66 4.35
C ASN A 172 -3.67 27.82 3.62
N ASN A 173 -3.82 29.03 4.15
CA ASN A 173 -3.24 30.25 3.58
C ASN A 173 -1.70 30.26 3.50
N ASN A 174 -1.02 29.24 4.05
CA ASN A 174 0.44 29.12 4.04
C ASN A 174 0.97 28.18 2.95
N ILE A 175 0.13 27.67 2.05
CA ILE A 175 0.59 26.91 0.88
C ILE A 175 0.82 27.86 -0.29
N GLU A 176 2.07 27.99 -0.72
CA GLU A 176 2.42 28.71 -1.94
C GLU A 176 2.12 27.86 -3.17
N TYR A 177 1.31 28.39 -4.09
CA TYR A 177 1.10 27.81 -5.39
C TYR A 177 2.35 27.97 -6.27
N PRO A 178 2.61 27.05 -7.22
CA PRO A 178 3.64 27.28 -8.21
C PRO A 178 3.42 28.63 -8.89
N PRO A 179 4.50 29.38 -9.20
CA PRO A 179 4.39 30.74 -9.70
C PRO A 179 3.51 30.83 -10.96
N LYS A 180 2.55 31.76 -10.94
CA LYS A 180 1.57 31.95 -12.04
C LYS A 180 2.20 32.19 -13.42
N TRP A 181 3.47 32.61 -13.48
CA TRP A 181 4.17 32.81 -14.75
C TRP A 181 4.43 31.51 -15.52
N ILE A 182 4.43 30.35 -14.84
CA ILE A 182 4.57 29.03 -15.47
C ILE A 182 3.32 28.67 -16.30
N LEU A 183 2.14 29.21 -15.95
CA LEU A 183 0.87 28.95 -16.63
C LEU A 183 0.62 29.84 -17.86
N LYS A 184 1.57 30.72 -18.22
CA LYS A 184 1.45 31.67 -19.34
C LYS A 184 2.19 31.22 -20.61
N SER A 185 2.46 29.93 -20.78
CA SER A 185 2.99 29.37 -22.03
C SER A 185 1.89 29.06 -23.04
#